data_AF-A0A523Z472-F1
#
_entry.id   AF-A0A523Z472-F1
#
_cell.length_a   1.000
_cell.length_b   1.000
_cell.length_c   1.000
_cell.angle_alpha   90.00
_cell.angle_beta   90.00
_cell.angle_gamma   90.00
#
_symmetry.space_group_name_H-M   'P 1'
#
loop_
_entity.id
_entity.type
_entity.pdbx_description
1 polymer ?
#
loop_
_entity_poly.entity_id
_entity_poly.type
_entity_poly.pdbx_seq_one_letter_code
_entity_poly.pdbx_strand_id
1 'polypeptide(L)'
;MGRQWPLRRGMDVSAAPATIVSPDPPACSEGENLVEVSGYTIREARPEDFDLIIRLWESIDRHTALSDRHEYLETFHAFSPDLLLVAEAEGRIIGTVIGGWDGWRANIARLATRPEARRTGVAMALVREVERRLQAKGARRVYALVDRRSPPAIPFWETAGYAFNDNILQYSRNFGEESGS
;
A
#
# COMPACT_ATOMS: atom_id res chain seq x y z
N MET A 1 36.45 11.87 -24.71
CA MET A 1 36.16 12.96 -23.74
C MET A 1 35.72 12.35 -22.42
N GLY A 2 36.68 11.99 -21.57
CA GLY A 2 36.43 11.44 -20.24
C GLY A 2 36.17 12.55 -19.24
N ARG A 3 35.11 12.43 -18.42
CA ARG A 3 34.85 13.38 -17.34
C ARG A 3 35.42 12.79 -16.05
N GLN A 4 36.46 13.44 -15.56
CA GLN A 4 37.17 13.17 -14.33
C GLN A 4 36.41 13.84 -13.17
N TRP A 5 36.09 13.08 -12.12
CA TRP A 5 35.46 13.60 -10.89
C TRP A 5 36.55 13.87 -9.84
N PRO A 6 36.53 15.02 -9.12
CA PRO A 6 37.59 15.31 -8.16
C PRO A 6 37.41 14.49 -6.88
N LEU A 7 38.45 13.71 -6.55
CA LEU A 7 38.62 13.04 -5.26
C LEU A 7 38.93 14.09 -4.19
N ARG A 8 38.05 14.22 -3.18
CA ARG A 8 38.38 14.94 -1.93
C ARG A 8 39.13 13.98 -0.99
N ARG A 9 40.35 14.38 -0.64
CA ARG A 9 41.21 13.75 0.36
C ARG A 9 40.88 14.29 1.76
N GLY A 10 40.94 13.41 2.75
CA GLY A 10 41.33 13.73 4.13
C GLY A 10 40.17 13.86 5.12
N MET A 11 39.79 12.74 5.74
CA MET A 11 39.22 12.77 7.09
C MET A 11 39.95 11.74 7.93
N ASP A 12 40.58 12.25 8.99
CA ASP A 12 41.30 11.53 10.02
C ASP A 12 40.36 10.54 10.74
N VAL A 13 40.73 9.26 10.75
CA VAL A 13 40.00 8.17 11.39
C VAL A 13 40.78 7.69 12.61
N SER A 14 40.82 8.51 13.65
CA SER A 14 41.31 8.10 14.96
C SER A 14 40.33 8.53 16.06
N ALA A 15 39.28 7.73 16.22
CA ALA A 15 38.51 7.65 17.46
C ALA A 15 38.02 6.21 17.64
N ALA A 16 38.33 5.61 18.79
CA ALA A 16 37.86 4.29 19.20
C ALA A 16 36.33 4.26 19.36
N PRO A 17 35.66 3.11 19.18
CA PRO A 17 34.20 3.06 19.11
C PRO A 17 33.58 3.25 20.49
N ALA A 18 32.65 4.21 20.60
CA ALA A 18 31.74 4.26 21.73
C ALA A 18 30.74 3.11 21.60
N THR A 19 30.78 2.17 22.57
CA THR A 19 29.77 1.12 22.69
C THR A 19 28.42 1.76 23.01
N ILE A 20 27.56 1.87 21.99
CA ILE A 20 26.15 2.19 22.18
C ILE A 20 25.48 0.92 22.69
N VAL A 21 25.22 0.87 24.00
CA VAL A 21 24.25 -0.07 24.58
C VAL A 21 22.88 0.31 24.04
N SER A 22 22.33 -0.52 23.16
CA SER A 22 20.91 -0.44 22.80
C SER A 22 20.08 -0.70 24.06
N PRO A 23 19.05 0.10 24.37
CA PRO A 23 18.05 -0.33 25.32
C PRO A 23 17.33 -1.56 24.75
N ASP A 24 17.06 -2.54 25.60
CA ASP A 24 16.28 -3.72 25.28
C ASP A 24 14.96 -3.32 24.58
N PRO A 25 14.50 -4.09 23.58
CA PRO A 25 13.20 -3.83 22.95
C PRO A 25 12.11 -3.90 24.04
N PRO A 26 11.20 -2.91 24.14
CA PRO A 26 10.08 -3.05 25.04
C PRO A 26 9.26 -4.27 24.59
N ALA A 27 8.93 -5.11 25.57
CA ALA A 27 8.20 -6.35 25.40
C ALA A 27 7.00 -6.20 24.46
N CYS A 28 6.79 -7.21 23.61
CA CYS A 28 5.56 -7.38 22.85
C CYS A 28 4.35 -7.29 23.80
N SER A 29 3.64 -6.16 23.73
CA SER A 29 2.24 -6.11 24.12
C SER A 29 1.44 -6.19 22.83
N GLU A 30 0.86 -7.36 22.57
CA GLU A 30 -0.24 -7.52 21.64
C GLU A 30 -1.37 -6.59 22.08
N GLY A 31 -1.55 -5.53 21.32
CA GLY A 31 -2.64 -4.58 21.45
C GLY A 31 -3.03 -4.20 20.04
N GLU A 32 -4.03 -4.90 19.51
CA GLU A 32 -4.70 -4.55 18.26
C GLU A 32 -5.12 -3.09 18.35
N ASN A 33 -4.40 -2.22 17.64
CA ASN A 33 -4.68 -0.79 17.63
C ASN A 33 -5.85 -0.56 16.67
N LEU A 34 -7.04 -0.93 17.16
CA LEU A 34 -8.32 -0.71 16.48
C LEU A 34 -8.59 0.78 16.50
N VAL A 35 -8.38 1.44 15.36
CA VAL A 35 -8.84 2.81 15.18
C VAL A 35 -10.35 2.75 14.94
N GLU A 36 -11.15 2.89 16.00
CA GLU A 36 -12.60 3.11 15.88
C GLU A 36 -12.82 4.50 15.27
N VAL A 37 -13.07 4.51 13.96
CA VAL A 37 -13.51 5.72 13.26
C VAL A 37 -14.92 5.44 12.78
N SER A 38 -15.93 6.02 13.42
CA SER A 38 -17.30 6.09 12.90
C SER A 38 -17.90 4.75 12.42
N GLY A 39 -18.22 3.83 13.34
CA GLY A 39 -19.02 2.64 13.03
C GLY A 39 -18.31 1.55 12.20
N TYR A 40 -17.01 1.69 11.94
CA TYR A 40 -16.17 0.67 11.34
C TYR A 40 -14.80 0.60 12.00
N THR A 41 -14.13 -0.54 11.83
CA THR A 41 -12.75 -0.80 12.26
C THR A 41 -11.87 -1.10 11.07
N ILE A 42 -10.62 -0.63 11.09
CA ILE A 42 -9.60 -1.01 10.11
C ILE A 42 -8.69 -2.07 10.73
N ARG A 43 -8.50 -3.18 10.02
CA ARG A 43 -7.64 -4.28 10.45
C ARG A 43 -6.93 -4.92 9.26
N GLU A 44 -5.94 -5.76 9.55
CA GLU A 44 -5.31 -6.64 8.57
C GLU A 44 -6.35 -7.63 8.04
N ALA A 45 -6.27 -7.91 6.73
CA ALA A 45 -7.00 -9.01 6.16
C ALA A 45 -6.41 -10.33 6.65
N ARG A 46 -7.29 -11.29 6.88
CA ARG A 46 -6.97 -12.67 7.20
C ARG A 46 -7.28 -13.54 6.00
N PRO A 47 -6.71 -14.76 5.90
CA PRO A 47 -7.01 -15.68 4.81
C PRO A 47 -8.51 -15.93 4.61
N GLU A 48 -9.30 -15.92 5.68
CA GLU A 48 -10.75 -16.11 5.60
C GLU A 48 -11.50 -14.94 4.93
N ASP A 49 -10.86 -13.77 4.82
CA ASP A 49 -11.44 -12.58 4.18
C ASP A 49 -11.27 -12.60 2.64
N PHE A 50 -10.37 -13.43 2.08
CA PHE A 50 -9.94 -13.29 0.69
C PHE A 50 -11.08 -13.45 -0.32
N ASP A 51 -11.97 -14.43 -0.11
CA ASP A 51 -13.16 -14.60 -0.94
C ASP A 51 -14.12 -13.41 -0.86
N LEU A 52 -14.19 -12.73 0.29
CA LEU A 52 -15.02 -11.53 0.46
C LEU A 52 -14.38 -10.31 -0.21
N ILE A 53 -13.05 -10.20 -0.13
CA ILE A 53 -12.26 -9.16 -0.80
C ILE A 53 -12.39 -9.26 -2.32
N ILE A 54 -12.23 -10.46 -2.88
CA ILE A 54 -12.38 -10.71 -4.32
C ILE A 54 -13.80 -10.34 -4.77
N ARG A 55 -14.83 -10.81 -4.05
CA ARG A 55 -16.23 -10.46 -4.35
C ARG A 55 -16.49 -8.96 -4.28
N LEU A 56 -15.88 -8.26 -3.33
CA LEU A 56 -15.97 -6.80 -3.24
C LEU A 56 -15.39 -6.14 -4.50
N TRP A 57 -14.20 -6.55 -4.94
CA TRP A 57 -13.55 -6.00 -6.12
C TRP A 57 -14.35 -6.28 -7.40
N GLU A 58 -14.87 -7.50 -7.56
CA GLU A 58 -15.73 -7.88 -8.68
C GLU A 58 -16.99 -7.00 -8.78
N SER A 59 -17.48 -6.48 -7.65
CA SER A 59 -18.68 -5.63 -7.59
C SER A 59 -18.46 -4.15 -7.92
N ILE A 60 -17.21 -3.63 -7.85
CA ILE A 60 -16.91 -2.19 -7.90
C ILE A 60 -16.30 -1.72 -9.24
N ASP A 61 -16.10 -2.63 -10.21
CA ASP A 61 -15.71 -2.42 -11.63
C ASP A 61 -14.31 -2.94 -12.02
N ARG A 62 -14.18 -3.26 -13.32
CA ARG A 62 -13.53 -4.44 -13.91
C ARG A 62 -12.37 -4.06 -14.86
N HIS A 63 -11.54 -3.12 -14.46
CA HIS A 63 -10.52 -2.51 -15.34
C HIS A 63 -9.08 -2.90 -14.99
N THR A 64 -8.84 -4.14 -14.60
CA THR A 64 -7.46 -4.63 -14.42
C THR A 64 -7.12 -5.73 -15.40
N ALA A 65 -5.99 -5.54 -16.10
CA ALA A 65 -5.43 -6.55 -17.01
C ALA A 65 -5.06 -7.86 -16.29
N LEU A 66 -4.86 -7.79 -14.98
CA LEU A 66 -4.70 -8.97 -14.12
C LEU A 66 -6.03 -9.29 -13.44
N SER A 67 -6.45 -10.55 -13.59
CA SER A 67 -7.60 -11.11 -12.87
C SER A 67 -7.29 -11.14 -11.38
N ASP A 68 -8.28 -10.74 -10.57
CA ASP A 68 -8.22 -10.90 -9.12
C ASP A 68 -8.33 -12.38 -8.77
N ARG A 69 -7.24 -12.93 -8.25
CA ARG A 69 -7.06 -14.35 -7.97
C ARG A 69 -6.73 -14.56 -6.50
N HIS A 70 -7.28 -15.62 -5.94
CA HIS A 70 -7.04 -16.01 -4.55
C HIS A 70 -5.55 -16.25 -4.29
N GLU A 71 -4.86 -16.89 -5.23
CA GLU A 71 -3.45 -17.22 -5.13
C GLU A 71 -2.55 -15.96 -5.03
N TYR A 72 -2.99 -14.85 -5.63
CA TYR A 72 -2.27 -13.57 -5.54
C TYR A 72 -2.42 -12.94 -4.16
N LEU A 73 -3.60 -13.07 -3.53
CA LEU A 73 -3.82 -12.62 -2.16
C LEU A 73 -3.04 -13.46 -1.15
N GLU A 74 -3.04 -14.79 -1.31
CA GLU A 74 -2.24 -15.70 -0.49
C GLU A 74 -0.75 -15.38 -0.56
N THR A 75 -0.23 -15.24 -1.79
CA THR A 75 1.17 -14.89 -2.01
C THR A 75 1.49 -13.54 -1.38
N PHE A 76 0.69 -12.52 -1.64
CA PHE A 76 0.89 -11.19 -1.07
C PHE A 76 0.86 -11.22 0.46
N HIS A 77 -0.14 -11.87 1.05
CA HIS A 77 -0.31 -11.97 2.49
C HIS A 77 0.85 -12.71 3.17
N ALA A 78 1.43 -13.72 2.53
CA ALA A 78 2.62 -14.41 3.05
C ALA A 78 3.85 -13.49 3.17
N PHE A 79 3.97 -12.47 2.30
CA PHE A 79 5.10 -11.54 2.31
C PHE A 79 4.82 -10.23 3.05
N SER A 80 3.58 -9.76 3.07
CA SER A 80 3.21 -8.43 3.58
C SER A 80 1.80 -8.44 4.17
N PRO A 81 1.54 -9.25 5.21
CA PRO A 81 0.20 -9.38 5.79
C PRO A 81 -0.29 -8.04 6.36
N ASP A 82 0.63 -7.23 6.88
CA ASP A 82 0.34 -5.94 7.48
C ASP A 82 -0.01 -4.83 6.46
N LEU A 83 0.10 -5.10 5.16
CA LEU A 83 -0.20 -4.12 4.11
C LEU A 83 -1.43 -4.46 3.27
N LEU A 84 -2.14 -5.56 3.56
CA LEU A 84 -3.48 -5.81 3.04
C LEU A 84 -4.48 -5.48 4.15
N LEU A 85 -5.18 -4.35 4.01
CA LEU A 85 -6.10 -3.85 5.03
C LEU A 85 -7.55 -3.94 4.56
N VAL A 86 -8.42 -4.22 5.52
CA VAL A 86 -9.88 -4.20 5.35
C VAL A 86 -10.49 -3.19 6.31
N ALA A 87 -11.55 -2.51 5.87
CA ALA A 87 -12.46 -1.79 6.73
C ALA A 87 -13.70 -2.67 6.96
N GLU A 88 -14.03 -2.94 8.21
CA GLU A 88 -15.13 -3.81 8.62
C GLU A 88 -16.16 -3.02 9.42
N ALA A 89 -17.45 -3.16 9.06
CA ALA A 89 -18.58 -2.63 9.80
C ALA A 89 -19.64 -3.72 9.95
N GLU A 90 -20.15 -3.91 11.17
CA GLU A 90 -21.19 -4.92 11.48
C GLU A 90 -20.87 -6.32 10.93
N GLY A 91 -19.61 -6.77 11.04
CA GLY A 91 -19.19 -8.08 10.53
C GLY A 91 -19.03 -8.15 9.01
N ARG A 92 -19.08 -7.02 8.29
CA ARG A 92 -18.98 -6.97 6.82
C ARG A 92 -17.80 -6.12 6.39
N ILE A 93 -17.03 -6.64 5.43
CA ILE A 93 -16.00 -5.85 4.73
C ILE A 93 -16.69 -4.79 3.86
N ILE A 94 -16.46 -3.53 4.19
CA ILE A 94 -16.98 -2.36 3.48
C ILE A 94 -15.92 -1.63 2.66
N GLY A 95 -14.64 -1.95 2.85
CA GLY A 95 -13.55 -1.41 2.06
C GLY A 95 -12.25 -2.20 2.19
N THR A 96 -11.35 -2.00 1.23
CA THR A 96 -10.05 -2.68 1.15
C THR A 96 -8.98 -1.74 0.60
N VAL A 97 -7.72 -1.98 0.95
CA VAL A 97 -6.56 -1.35 0.32
C VAL A 97 -5.35 -2.28 0.39
N ILE A 98 -4.52 -2.28 -0.66
CA ILE A 98 -3.20 -2.93 -0.67
C ILE A 98 -2.12 -1.86 -0.70
N GLY A 99 -1.18 -1.94 0.25
CA GLY A 99 0.10 -1.26 0.20
C GLY A 99 1.19 -2.20 -0.31
N GLY A 100 2.06 -1.75 -1.21
CA GLY A 100 3.27 -2.49 -1.58
C GLY A 100 4.52 -1.75 -1.13
N TRP A 101 5.53 -2.50 -0.66
CA TRP A 101 6.84 -1.98 -0.30
C TRP A 101 7.93 -2.96 -0.71
N ASP A 102 8.78 -2.54 -1.64
CA ASP A 102 9.90 -3.35 -2.16
C ASP A 102 11.27 -2.94 -1.60
N GLY A 103 11.30 -2.02 -0.63
CA GLY A 103 12.52 -1.42 -0.09
C GLY A 103 12.99 -0.17 -0.83
N TRP A 104 12.40 0.16 -1.98
CA TRP A 104 12.79 1.29 -2.81
C TRP A 104 11.61 2.25 -3.09
N ARG A 105 10.44 1.73 -3.43
CA ARG A 105 9.20 2.47 -3.69
C ARG A 105 8.02 1.85 -2.96
N ALA A 106 7.14 2.69 -2.47
CA ALA A 106 5.84 2.26 -1.99
C ALA A 106 4.75 2.49 -3.03
N ASN A 107 3.76 1.61 -3.07
CA ASN A 107 2.58 1.78 -3.92
C ASN A 107 1.29 1.52 -3.15
N ILE A 108 0.19 2.13 -3.59
CA ILE A 108 -1.17 1.74 -3.20
C ILE A 108 -1.86 1.13 -4.42
N ALA A 109 -2.51 -0.01 -4.20
CA ALA A 109 -3.33 -0.71 -5.17
C ALA A 109 -4.65 -1.14 -4.52
N ARG A 110 -5.62 -1.54 -5.35
CA ARG A 110 -6.88 -2.15 -4.93
C ARG A 110 -7.62 -1.39 -3.82
N LEU A 111 -7.58 -0.06 -3.87
CA LEU A 111 -8.43 0.77 -3.01
C LEU A 111 -9.88 0.66 -3.52
N ALA A 112 -10.72 -0.02 -2.75
CA ALA A 112 -12.13 -0.20 -3.09
C ALA A 112 -13.00 -0.04 -1.85
N THR A 113 -14.14 0.64 -2.00
CA THR A 113 -15.15 0.76 -0.94
C THR A 113 -16.53 0.50 -1.52
N ARG A 114 -17.37 -0.21 -0.76
CA ARG A 114 -18.76 -0.47 -1.11
C ARG A 114 -19.50 0.85 -1.42
N PRO A 115 -20.41 0.90 -2.41
CA PRO A 115 -21.15 2.11 -2.74
C PRO A 115 -21.88 2.76 -1.56
N GLU A 116 -22.43 1.95 -0.65
CA GLU A 116 -23.14 2.37 0.55
C GLU A 116 -22.21 3.01 1.59
N ALA A 117 -20.92 2.70 1.54
CA ALA A 117 -19.89 3.27 2.40
C ALA A 117 -19.21 4.50 1.77
N ARG A 118 -19.63 4.96 0.59
CA ARG A 118 -19.03 6.16 -0.04
C ARG A 118 -19.37 7.42 0.75
N ARG A 119 -18.46 8.40 0.73
CA ARG A 119 -18.57 9.68 1.45
C ARG A 119 -18.66 9.57 2.98
N THR A 120 -18.36 8.41 3.55
CA THR A 120 -18.31 8.19 5.02
C THR A 120 -16.89 8.30 5.60
N GLY A 121 -15.89 8.53 4.75
CA GLY A 121 -14.47 8.63 5.14
C GLY A 121 -13.69 7.32 5.12
N VAL A 122 -14.34 6.17 4.90
CA VAL A 122 -13.69 4.84 4.89
C VAL A 122 -12.47 4.76 3.97
N ALA A 123 -12.58 5.22 2.72
CA ALA A 123 -11.47 5.19 1.77
C ALA A 123 -10.27 6.02 2.24
N MET A 124 -10.53 7.19 2.85
CA MET A 124 -9.48 8.06 3.38
C MET A 124 -8.81 7.42 4.59
N ALA A 125 -9.58 6.81 5.49
CA ALA A 125 -9.05 6.13 6.66
C ALA A 125 -8.16 4.92 6.28
N LEU A 126 -8.58 4.14 5.28
CA LEU A 126 -7.76 3.05 4.72
C LEU A 126 -6.44 3.57 4.14
N VAL A 127 -6.48 4.65 3.35
CA VAL A 127 -5.27 5.28 2.78
C VAL A 127 -4.34 5.77 3.90
N ARG A 128 -4.86 6.46 4.91
CA ARG A 128 -4.05 6.97 6.02
C ARG A 128 -3.39 5.85 6.82
N GLU A 129 -4.12 4.76 7.07
CA GLU A 129 -3.56 3.63 7.82
C GLU A 129 -2.49 2.89 7.02
N VAL A 130 -2.71 2.63 5.72
CA VAL A 130 -1.67 1.99 4.90
C VAL A 130 -0.45 2.90 4.72
N GLU A 131 -0.63 4.22 4.58
CA GLU A 131 0.46 5.19 4.56
C GLU A 131 1.28 5.15 5.85
N ARG A 132 0.63 5.11 7.02
CA ARG A 132 1.29 5.02 8.32
C ARG A 132 2.18 3.77 8.41
N ARG A 133 1.68 2.62 7.96
CA ARG A 133 2.43 1.35 7.95
C ARG A 133 3.58 1.36 6.95
N LEU A 134 3.37 1.91 5.75
CA LEU A 134 4.42 2.07 4.75
C LEU A 134 5.55 2.99 5.26
N GLN A 135 5.20 4.10 5.91
CA GLN A 135 6.19 5.00 6.53
C GLN A 135 6.98 4.32 7.64
N ALA A 136 6.33 3.50 8.47
CA ALA A 136 7.01 2.71 9.50
C ALA A 136 8.01 1.70 8.93
N LYS A 137 7.78 1.20 7.70
CA LYS A 137 8.74 0.36 6.95
C LYS A 137 9.85 1.14 6.25
N GLY A 138 9.88 2.47 6.36
CA GLY A 138 10.90 3.34 5.78
C GLY A 138 10.53 3.97 4.43
N ALA A 139 9.29 3.81 3.96
CA ALA A 139 8.86 4.45 2.72
C ALA A 139 8.91 5.98 2.84
N ARG A 140 9.56 6.62 1.87
CA ARG A 140 9.64 8.09 1.76
C ARG A 140 8.66 8.68 0.75
N ARG A 141 8.15 7.84 -0.16
CA ARG A 141 7.21 8.23 -1.21
C ARG A 141 6.35 7.03 -1.60
N VAL A 142 5.05 7.30 -1.76
CA VAL A 142 4.04 6.33 -2.16
C VAL A 142 3.40 6.77 -3.48
N TYR A 143 3.10 5.81 -4.35
CA TYR A 143 2.51 6.03 -5.67
C TYR A 143 1.17 5.31 -5.78
N ALA A 144 0.19 5.93 -6.43
CA ALA A 144 -1.06 5.28 -6.79
C ALA A 144 -1.24 5.34 -8.31
N LEU A 145 -1.59 4.22 -8.91
CA LEU A 145 -1.95 4.17 -10.32
C LEU A 145 -3.46 4.32 -10.44
N VAL A 146 -3.90 5.32 -11.17
CA VAL A 146 -5.31 5.72 -11.27
C VAL A 146 -5.74 5.57 -12.72
N ASP A 147 -6.78 4.76 -12.96
CA ASP A 147 -7.36 4.67 -14.31
C ASP A 147 -8.01 6.02 -14.67
N ARG A 148 -7.61 6.57 -15.82
CA ARG A 148 -8.15 7.84 -16.34
C ARG A 148 -9.66 7.75 -16.61
N ARG A 149 -10.19 6.55 -16.79
CA ARG A 149 -11.61 6.24 -16.98
C ARG A 149 -12.40 6.16 -15.68
N SER A 150 -11.78 6.44 -14.53
CA SER A 150 -12.44 6.59 -13.24
C SER A 150 -12.54 8.08 -12.84
N PRO A 151 -13.54 8.83 -13.36
CA PRO A 151 -13.77 10.22 -13.01
C PRO A 151 -13.75 10.56 -11.50
N PRO A 152 -14.31 9.72 -10.59
CA PRO A 152 -14.30 10.07 -9.17
C PRO A 152 -12.96 9.83 -8.47
N ALA A 153 -12.02 9.10 -9.08
CA ALA A 153 -10.78 8.72 -8.40
C ALA A 153 -9.76 9.86 -8.34
N ILE A 154 -9.65 10.69 -9.38
CA ILE A 154 -8.65 11.77 -9.43
C ILE A 154 -8.86 12.79 -8.27
N PRO A 155 -10.06 13.36 -8.07
CA PRO A 155 -10.28 14.31 -6.97
C PRO A 155 -10.07 13.70 -5.58
N PHE A 156 -10.31 12.39 -5.43
CA PHE A 156 -10.03 11.68 -4.19
C PHE A 156 -8.54 11.66 -3.87
N TRP A 157 -7.69 11.30 -4.83
CA TRP A 157 -6.24 11.23 -4.62
C TRP A 157 -5.64 12.61 -4.33
N GLU A 158 -6.10 13.65 -5.02
CA GLU A 158 -5.72 15.03 -4.72
C GLU A 158 -6.10 15.43 -3.28
N THR A 159 -7.31 15.10 -2.85
CA THR A 159 -7.77 15.33 -1.47
C THR A 159 -6.96 14.53 -0.44
N ALA A 160 -6.49 13.33 -0.79
CA ALA A 160 -5.62 12.52 0.05
C ALA A 160 -4.20 13.10 0.18
N GLY A 161 -3.84 14.08 -0.66
CA GLY A 161 -2.53 14.74 -0.67
C GLY A 161 -1.59 14.23 -1.76
N TYR A 162 -2.09 13.46 -2.71
CA TYR A 162 -1.30 12.99 -3.85
C TYR A 162 -1.29 14.04 -4.95
N ALA A 163 -0.10 14.39 -5.42
CA ALA A 163 0.07 15.25 -6.57
C ALA A 163 0.07 14.43 -7.86
N PHE A 164 -0.73 14.85 -8.84
CA PHE A 164 -0.65 14.33 -10.21
C PHE A 164 0.75 14.60 -10.79
N ASN A 165 1.28 13.63 -11.53
CA ASN A 165 2.58 13.73 -12.19
C ASN A 165 2.43 13.38 -13.67
N ASP A 166 2.53 14.38 -14.53
CA ASP A 166 2.45 14.28 -15.99
C ASP A 166 3.80 13.95 -16.67
N ASN A 167 4.89 13.92 -15.90
CA ASN A 167 6.24 13.62 -16.41
C ASN A 167 6.58 12.12 -16.36
N ILE A 168 5.67 11.27 -15.85
CA ILE A 168 5.89 9.83 -15.70
C ILE A 168 4.87 9.07 -16.54
N LEU A 169 5.37 8.22 -17.43
CA LEU A 169 4.55 7.28 -18.20
C LEU A 169 4.61 5.89 -17.56
N GLN A 170 3.46 5.22 -17.49
CA GLN A 170 3.38 3.82 -17.10
C GLN A 170 3.56 2.94 -18.35
N TYR A 171 4.59 2.08 -18.33
CA TYR A 171 4.78 1.01 -19.31
C TYR A 171 4.52 -0.34 -18.62
N SER A 172 3.84 -1.25 -19.30
CA SER A 172 3.59 -2.60 -18.80
C SER A 172 3.80 -3.63 -19.91
N ARG A 173 4.17 -4.85 -19.51
CA ARG A 173 4.27 -6.02 -20.38
C ARG A 173 3.68 -7.21 -19.63
N ASN A 174 2.77 -7.93 -20.27
CA ASN A 174 2.28 -9.18 -19.73
C ASN A 174 3.32 -10.29 -19.95
N PHE A 175 3.52 -11.11 -18.94
CA PHE A 175 4.30 -12.34 -19.04
C PHE A 175 3.33 -13.52 -19.15
N GLY A 176 3.52 -14.43 -20.10
CA GLY A 176 2.77 -15.69 -20.16
C GLY A 176 1.44 -15.67 -20.93
N GLU A 177 1.16 -14.67 -21.77
CA GLU A 177 0.14 -14.79 -22.82
C GLU A 177 0.87 -15.01 -24.15
N GLU A 178 0.94 -16.26 -24.61
CA GLU A 178 1.22 -16.51 -26.02
C GLU A 178 0.11 -15.81 -26.80
N SER A 179 0.50 -14.85 -27.63
CA SER A 179 -0.39 -14.26 -28.63
C SER A 179 -0.88 -15.40 -29.51
N GLY A 180 -2.10 -15.88 -29.22
CA GLY A 180 -2.84 -16.75 -30.12
C GLY A 180 -3.04 -16.00 -31.43
N SER A 181 -2.30 -16.48 -32.43
CA SER A 181 -2.42 -16.39 -33.90
C SER A 181 -3.30 -15.31 -34.53
#